data_AF-A0A2V6KN02-F1
#
_entry.id   AF-A0A2V6KN02-F1
#
_cell.length_a   1.000
_cell.length_b   1.000
_cell.length_c   1.000
_cell.angle_alpha   90.00
_cell.angle_beta   90.00
_cell.angle_gamma   90.00
#
_symmetry.space_group_name_H-M   'P 1'
#
loop_
_entity.id
_entity.type
_entity.pdbx_description
1 polymer ?
#
loop_
_entity_poly.entity_id
_entity_poly.type
_entity_poly.pdbx_seq_one_letter_code
_entity_poly.pdbx_strand_id
1 'polypeptide(L)' 'GITSDFERSFALLNHLPCDIFLASHGSFFHFVKKQEGLLRGDANAFIDPDGYKTYLRESEHEFRNKVAQQKTTQK' A
#
# COMPACT_ATOMS: atom_id res chain seq x y z
N GLY A 1 -2.13 5.38 -20.18
CA GLY A 1 -0.70 5.24 -20.54
C GLY A 1 0.04 5.05 -19.25
N ILE A 2 0.99 4.12 -19.16
CA ILE A 2 1.26 3.44 -17.89
C ILE A 2 1.46 4.37 -16.68
N THR A 3 2.24 5.45 -16.79
CA THR A 3 2.45 6.41 -15.69
C THR A 3 1.16 7.08 -15.22
N SER A 4 0.29 7.51 -16.14
CA SER A 4 -0.99 8.14 -15.81
C SER A 4 -1.98 7.18 -15.14
N ASP A 5 -1.91 5.89 -15.49
CA ASP A 5 -2.79 4.87 -14.90
C ASP A 5 -2.41 4.61 -13.43
N PHE A 6 -1.11 4.61 -13.12
CA PHE A 6 -0.60 4.57 -11.73
C PHE A 6 -1.00 5.82 -10.94
N GLU A 7 -0.79 7.02 -11.48
CA GLU A 7 -1.13 8.29 -10.81
C GLU A 7 -2.64 8.36 -10.48
N ARG A 8 -3.49 7.92 -11.41
CA ARG A 8 -4.94 7.83 -11.17
C ARG A 8 -5.27 6.83 -10.06
N SER A 9 -4.58 5.69 -10.02
CA SER A 9 -4.78 4.68 -8.98
C SER A 9 -4.40 5.21 -7.60
N PHE A 10 -3.24 5.88 -7.45
CA PHE A 10 -2.86 6.52 -6.18
C PHE A 10 -3.85 7.60 -5.77
N ALA A 11 -4.30 8.45 -6.69
CA ALA A 11 -5.29 9.47 -6.40
C ALA A 11 -6.61 8.86 -5.88
N LEU A 12 -7.11 7.81 -6.54
CA LEU A 12 -8.33 7.12 -6.12
C LEU A 12 -8.15 6.48 -4.74
N LEU A 13 -7.10 5.67 -4.57
CA LEU A 13 -6.87 4.91 -3.34
C LEU A 13 -6.64 5.82 -2.12
N ASN A 14 -5.91 6.94 -2.28
CA ASN A 14 -5.72 7.89 -1.18
C ASN A 14 -7.03 8.55 -0.68
N HIS A 15 -8.10 8.54 -1.47
CA HIS A 15 -9.40 9.10 -1.06
C HIS A 15 -10.36 8.07 -0.46
N LEU A 16 -10.05 6.78 -0.52
CA LEU A 16 -10.93 5.76 0.03
C LEU A 16 -10.75 5.65 1.54
N PRO A 17 -11.85 5.60 2.33
CA PRO A 17 -11.77 5.19 3.71
C PRO A 17 -11.38 3.71 3.78
N CYS A 18 -10.49 3.35 4.71
CA CYS A 18 -10.05 1.98 4.92
C CYS A 18 -9.81 1.75 6.40
N ASP A 19 -10.66 0.94 7.03
CA ASP A 19 -10.47 0.51 8.42
C ASP A 19 -9.72 -0.82 8.50
N ILE A 20 -9.98 -1.74 7.57
CA ILE A 20 -9.34 -3.05 7.49
C ILE A 20 -8.55 -3.13 6.19
N PHE A 21 -7.22 -3.17 6.30
CA PHE A 21 -6.34 -3.24 5.14
C PHE A 21 -5.95 -4.68 4.80
N LEU A 22 -6.28 -5.09 3.57
CA LEU A 22 -5.88 -6.35 2.93
C LEU A 22 -5.30 -6.07 1.54
N ALA A 23 -4.48 -6.99 1.04
CA ALA A 23 -3.94 -6.94 -0.31
C ALA A 23 -3.68 -8.34 -0.88
N SER A 24 -3.28 -8.42 -2.15
CA SER A 24 -3.01 -9.69 -2.84
C SER A 24 -1.86 -10.51 -2.25
N HIS A 25 -0.93 -9.87 -1.54
CA HIS A 25 0.19 -10.53 -0.87
C HIS A 25 0.23 -10.16 0.61
N GLY A 26 0.37 -11.17 1.47
CA GLY A 26 0.38 -11.01 2.94
C GLY A 26 1.45 -10.06 3.47
N SER A 27 2.58 -9.95 2.77
CA SER A 27 3.66 -9.03 3.11
C SER A 27 3.25 -7.56 3.01
N PHE A 28 2.31 -7.21 2.14
CA PHE A 28 1.92 -5.81 1.93
C PHE A 28 1.15 -5.20 3.10
N PHE A 29 0.47 -6.03 3.91
CA PHE A 29 -0.37 -5.58 5.02
C PHE A 29 0.00 -6.24 6.35
N HIS A 30 1.22 -6.78 6.46
CA HIS A 30 1.74 -7.44 7.67
C HIS A 30 0.88 -8.60 8.20
N PHE A 31 0.41 -9.46 7.28
CA PHE A 31 -0.49 -10.59 7.60
C PHE A 31 -0.05 -11.42 8.80
N VAL A 32 1.22 -11.84 8.86
CA VAL A 32 1.74 -12.71 9.94
C VAL A 32 1.56 -12.06 11.31
N LYS A 33 1.93 -10.78 11.45
CA LYS A 33 1.76 -10.02 12.70
C LYS A 33 0.30 -9.91 13.12
N LYS A 34 -0.59 -9.65 12.16
CA LYS A 34 -2.05 -9.53 12.41
C LYS A 34 -2.65 -10.89 12.79
N GLN A 35 -2.24 -11.95 12.12
CA GLN A 35 -2.66 -13.33 12.42
C GLN A 35 -2.25 -13.74 13.83
N GLU A 36 -1.01 -13.44 14.25
CA GLU A 36 -0.55 -13.71 15.62
C GLU A 36 -1.36 -12.94 16.67
N GLY A 37 -1.70 -11.68 16.41
CA GLY A 37 -2.59 -10.88 17.26
C GLY A 37 -3.96 -11.56 17.43
N LEU A 38 -4.57 -11.94 16.32
CA LEU A 38 -5.87 -12.61 16.31
C LEU A 38 -5.84 -13.93 17.11
N LEU A 39 -4.80 -14.75 16.94
CA LEU A 39 -4.64 -16.01 17.67
C LEU A 39 -4.45 -15.80 19.19
N ARG A 40 -3.96 -14.64 19.62
CA ARG A 40 -3.88 -14.25 21.04
C ARG A 40 -5.17 -13.64 21.58
N GLY A 41 -6.23 -13.59 20.78
CA GLY A 41 -7.55 -13.09 21.18
C GLY A 41 -7.78 -11.60 20.89
N ASP A 42 -6.88 -10.94 20.15
CA ASP A 42 -7.14 -9.58 19.68
C ASP A 42 -8.13 -9.58 18.51
N ALA A 43 -9.40 -9.31 18.81
CA ALA A 43 -10.47 -9.22 17.82
C ALA A 43 -10.28 -8.07 16.81
N ASN A 44 -9.43 -7.09 17.13
CA ASN A 44 -9.18 -5.91 16.31
C ASN A 44 -7.85 -5.99 15.55
N ALA A 45 -7.15 -7.13 15.56
CA ALA A 45 -5.81 -7.27 15.01
C ALA A 45 -5.68 -6.88 13.51
N PHE A 46 -6.78 -6.84 12.76
CA PHE A 46 -6.83 -6.45 11.35
C PHE A 46 -7.32 -5.03 11.08
N ILE A 47 -7.78 -4.31 12.11
CA ILE A 47 -8.10 -2.89 12.00
C ILE A 47 -6.78 -2.13 11.90
N ASP A 48 -6.51 -1.58 10.73
CA ASP A 48 -5.22 -0.99 10.37
C ASP A 48 -5.34 0.10 9.29
N PRO A 49 -5.98 1.24 9.60
CA PRO A 49 -6.08 2.38 8.69
C PRO A 49 -4.72 3.02 8.38
N ASP A 50 -3.78 2.94 9.32
CA ASP A 50 -2.45 3.55 9.17
C ASP A 50 -1.53 2.70 8.29
N GLY A 51 -1.66 1.37 8.33
CA GLY A 51 -0.98 0.46 7.42
C GLY A 51 -1.39 0.69 5.97
N TYR A 52 -2.68 0.93 5.69
CA TYR A 52 -3.16 1.30 4.36
C TYR A 52 -2.48 2.57 3.83
N LYS A 53 -2.54 3.66 4.62
CA LYS A 53 -1.92 4.96 4.26
C LYS A 53 -0.42 4.84 4.08
N THR A 54 0.24 4.03 4.90
CA THR A 54 1.69 3.80 4.83
C THR A 54 2.07 3.06 3.56
N TYR A 55 1.38 1.97 3.24
CA TYR A 55 1.58 1.22 2.01
C TYR A 55 1.41 2.09 0.76
N LEU A 56 0.36 2.92 0.70
CA LEU A 56 0.13 3.83 -0.43
C LEU A 56 1.26 4.86 -0.58
N ARG A 57 1.67 5.50 0.52
CA ARG A 57 2.72 6.52 0.51
C ARG A 57 4.06 5.96 0.04
N GLU A 58 4.44 4.78 0.53
CA GLU A 58 5.67 4.10 0.14
C GLU A 58 5.63 3.66 -1.32
N SER A 59 4.53 3.05 -1.74
CA SER A 59 4.32 2.63 -3.13
C SER A 59 4.38 3.81 -4.10
N GLU A 60 3.77 4.94 -3.74
CA GLU A 60 3.79 6.15 -4.54
C GLU A 60 5.20 6.77 -4.63
N HIS A 61 5.93 6.79 -3.51
CA HIS A 61 7.32 7.24 -3.48
C HIS A 61 8.23 6.38 -4.37
N GLU A 62 8.15 5.04 -4.23
CA GLU A 62 8.92 4.12 -5.06
C GLU A 62 8.59 4.26 -6.55
N PHE A 63 7.31 4.42 -6.89
CA PHE A 63 6.88 4.65 -8.26
C PHE A 63 7.52 5.91 -8.84
N ARG A 64 7.46 7.05 -8.13
CA ARG A 64 8.05 8.32 -8.58
C ARG A 64 9.56 8.19 -8.80
N ASN A 65 10.25 7.48 -7.90
CA ASN A 65 11.68 7.21 -8.03
C ASN A 65 11.99 6.36 -9.28
N LYS A 66 11.22 5.29 -9.51
CA LYS A 66 11.39 4.42 -10.69
C LYS A 66 11.14 5.18 -12.00
N VAL A 67 10.11 6.03 -12.05
CA VAL A 67 9.83 6.87 -13.23
C VAL A 67 10.97 7.84 -13.50
N ALA A 68 11.52 8.50 -12.47
CA ALA A 68 12.66 9.40 -12.62
C ALA A 68 13.89 8.65 -13.17
N GLN A 69 14.23 7.49 -12.60
CA GLN A 69 15.34 6.65 -13.06
C GLN A 69 15.17 6.23 -14.52
N GLN A 70 13.98 5.78 -14.92
CA GLN A 70 13.72 5.36 -16.30
C GLN A 70 13.82 6.52 -17.30
N LYS A 71 13.39 7.72 -16.91
CA LYS A 71 13.51 8.94 -17.75
C LYS A 71 14.95 9.38 -17.95
N THR A 72 15.83 9.15 -16.98
CA THR A 72 17.26 9.46 -17.12
C THR A 72 18.00 8.43 -17.96
N THR A 73 17.60 7.16 -17.91
CA THR A 73 18.25 6.05 -18.65
C THR A 73 17.79 5.95 -20.12
N GLN A 74 16.61 6.48 -20.46
CA GLN A 74 16.11 6.53 -21.85
C GLN A 74 16.63 7.73 -22.65
N LYS A 75 17.44 8.61 -22.06
CA LYS A 75 18.15 9.68 -22.76
C LYS A 75 19.55 9.24 -23.15
#